data_AF-E0S9U8-F1
#
_entry.id   AF-E0S9U8-F1
#
_cell.length_a   1.000
_cell.length_b   1.000
_cell.length_c   1.000
_cell.angle_alpha   90.00
_cell.angle_beta   90.00
_cell.angle_gamma   90.00
#
_symmetry.space_group_name_H-M   'P 1'
#
loop_
_entity.id
_entity.type
_entity.pdbx_description
1 polymer ?
#
loop_
_entity_poly.entity_id
_entity_poly.type
_entity_poly.pdbx_seq_one_letter_code
_entity_poly.pdbx_strand_id
1 'polypeptide(L)'
;MMSLELTKENINAVSLELVKNKKMFDKNVNYVMGFMLKSFPEKNELLSRIKVLNIKSRSAKKIDPESDVMEQIAMNVFAIKNLDEGSFTKNMLALFRDPSSFSQAFLTYFYSNLNLSTTKTDEILNGLVELLLSESKLKKSFMNFMNSIELSEDSESISLEEAKSLHKASDDHTFEKIINKESYDESSSTVMSLVSLDDSEEIKRIDTSISLLFEGKREKMSMLSILVCTRVLNIIRIILENNYPRDVDVIPVLMYIAEIDQTIFKKSMSAIKIILRKTDYRDKEKLFEMFCALLERNPGIIRMAMLFVDTCGKHFNWPRFLEIIDGNEEIDLDVVDRSYIPNSSFYEFILFAEDPRRYMKTIKSMIRNELDSSLLRDLKEKINGRPDLKDIKPIKDAISSRLKLLSQKKCSKKERKDNSN
;
A
#
# COMPACT_ATOMS: atom_id res chain seq x y z
N MET A 1 32.77 33.21 -13.92
CA MET A 1 33.13 31.80 -13.63
C MET A 1 32.56 30.97 -14.77
N MET A 2 33.37 30.36 -15.64
CA MET A 2 32.87 29.43 -16.65
C MET A 2 32.34 28.18 -15.93
N SER A 3 31.05 27.92 -16.07
CA SER A 3 30.44 26.64 -15.74
C SER A 3 31.02 25.61 -16.71
N LEU A 4 31.93 24.74 -16.24
CA LEU A 4 32.38 23.59 -17.01
C LEU A 4 31.18 22.67 -17.24
N GLU A 5 30.64 22.70 -18.46
CA GLU A 5 29.57 21.81 -18.88
C GLU A 5 30.11 20.38 -18.97
N LEU A 6 29.43 19.42 -18.32
CA LEU A 6 29.80 18.02 -18.35
C LEU A 6 29.34 17.37 -19.66
N THR A 7 30.28 16.80 -20.40
CA THR A 7 30.03 16.09 -21.66
C THR A 7 30.60 14.66 -21.60
N LYS A 8 30.25 13.81 -22.57
CA LYS A 8 30.79 12.44 -22.63
C LYS A 8 32.31 12.44 -22.86
N GLU A 9 32.82 13.44 -23.57
CA GLU A 9 34.21 13.58 -23.97
C GLU A 9 35.08 14.09 -22.82
N ASN A 10 34.56 15.00 -21.99
CA ASN A 10 35.36 15.65 -20.94
C ASN A 10 35.23 15.00 -19.55
N ILE A 11 34.32 14.03 -19.36
CA ILE A 11 34.01 13.42 -18.06
C ILE A 11 35.23 12.90 -17.30
N ASN A 12 36.19 12.27 -18.00
CA ASN A 12 37.39 11.73 -17.37
C ASN A 12 38.31 12.87 -16.89
N ALA A 13 38.49 13.92 -17.70
CA ALA A 13 39.31 15.07 -17.32
C ALA A 13 38.71 15.81 -16.13
N VAL A 14 37.38 16.03 -16.14
CA VAL A 14 36.64 16.63 -15.02
C VAL A 14 36.78 15.76 -13.76
N SER A 15 36.65 14.44 -13.89
CA SER A 15 36.79 13.50 -12.77
C SER A 15 38.19 13.54 -12.15
N LEU A 16 39.25 13.59 -12.97
CA LEU A 16 40.63 13.69 -12.51
C LEU A 16 40.93 15.01 -11.79
N GLU A 17 40.29 16.09 -12.20
CA GLU A 17 40.43 17.38 -11.52
C GLU A 17 39.67 17.40 -10.18
N LEU A 18 38.45 16.84 -10.15
CA LEU A 18 37.65 16.73 -8.94
C LEU A 18 38.39 15.97 -7.82
N VAL A 19 39.02 14.83 -8.14
CA VAL A 19 39.76 14.02 -7.14
C VAL A 19 41.03 14.70 -6.61
N LYS A 20 41.45 15.85 -7.15
CA LYS A 20 42.55 16.65 -6.57
C LYS A 20 42.09 17.53 -5.40
N ASN A 21 40.81 17.87 -5.32
CA ASN A 21 40.26 18.77 -4.31
C ASN A 21 39.06 18.15 -3.60
N LYS A 22 39.26 17.69 -2.35
CA LYS A 22 38.20 17.04 -1.55
C LYS A 22 36.92 17.86 -1.42
N LYS A 23 37.04 19.17 -1.16
CA LYS A 23 35.85 20.05 -1.01
C LYS A 23 35.05 20.15 -2.32
N MET A 24 35.74 20.19 -3.46
CA MET A 24 35.09 20.21 -4.77
C MET A 24 34.49 18.85 -5.11
N PHE A 25 35.18 17.76 -4.77
CA PHE A 25 34.70 16.40 -4.93
C PHE A 25 33.39 16.17 -4.15
N ASP A 26 33.41 16.40 -2.84
CA ASP A 26 32.24 16.17 -1.96
C ASP A 26 31.01 16.94 -2.42
N LYS A 27 31.19 18.15 -2.96
CA LYS A 27 30.10 18.99 -3.48
C LYS A 27 29.51 18.48 -4.81
N ASN A 28 30.32 17.87 -5.67
CA ASN A 28 29.94 17.58 -7.06
C ASN A 28 29.80 16.08 -7.39
N VAL A 29 30.27 15.18 -6.52
CA VAL A 29 30.37 13.74 -6.82
C VAL A 29 29.02 13.13 -7.22
N ASN A 30 27.92 13.51 -6.55
CA ASN A 30 26.58 13.02 -6.88
C ASN A 30 26.13 13.45 -8.28
N TYR A 31 26.44 14.69 -8.66
CA TYR A 31 26.09 15.23 -9.97
C TYR A 31 26.88 14.52 -11.08
N VAL A 32 28.19 14.36 -10.89
CA VAL A 32 29.07 13.70 -11.85
C VAL A 32 28.72 12.22 -12.02
N MET A 33 28.51 11.48 -10.93
CA MET A 33 28.11 10.08 -11.02
C MET A 33 26.69 9.92 -11.61
N GLY A 34 25.78 10.85 -11.31
CA GLY A 34 24.45 10.89 -11.94
C GLY A 34 24.53 11.10 -13.46
N PHE A 35 25.42 11.99 -13.91
CA PHE A 35 25.71 12.19 -15.33
C PHE A 35 26.31 10.92 -15.97
N MET A 36 27.25 10.25 -15.29
CA MET A 36 27.85 9.01 -15.78
C MET A 36 26.79 7.91 -16.00
N LEU A 37 25.92 7.68 -15.01
CA LEU A 37 24.83 6.69 -15.11
C LEU A 37 23.91 6.95 -16.30
N LYS A 38 23.59 8.23 -16.57
CA LYS A 38 22.71 8.61 -17.69
C LYS A 38 23.42 8.49 -19.04
N SER A 39 24.71 8.81 -19.10
CA SER A 39 25.45 8.96 -20.34
C SER A 39 26.07 7.66 -20.85
N PHE A 40 26.33 6.71 -19.95
CA PHE A 40 27.04 5.46 -20.20
C PHE A 40 26.19 4.28 -19.67
N PRO A 41 25.21 3.79 -20.44
CA PRO A 41 24.34 2.69 -20.00
C PRO A 41 25.04 1.32 -20.01
N GLU A 42 26.08 1.14 -20.83
CA GLU A 42 26.84 -0.11 -20.93
C GLU A 42 27.72 -0.32 -19.69
N LYS A 43 27.68 -1.53 -19.12
CA LYS A 43 28.21 -1.83 -17.78
C LYS A 43 29.72 -1.62 -17.71
N ASN A 44 30.47 -2.06 -18.73
CA ASN A 44 31.93 -1.96 -18.73
C ASN A 44 32.39 -0.52 -18.94
N GLU A 45 31.75 0.21 -19.84
CA GLU A 45 32.04 1.63 -20.06
C GLU A 45 31.75 2.41 -18.77
N LEU A 46 30.59 2.23 -18.14
CA LEU A 46 30.27 2.88 -16.87
C LEU A 46 31.31 2.59 -15.78
N LEU A 47 31.67 1.31 -15.61
CA LEU A 47 32.70 0.90 -14.65
C LEU A 47 34.03 1.62 -14.92
N SER A 48 34.44 1.73 -16.18
CA SER A 48 35.67 2.42 -16.56
C SER A 48 35.64 3.90 -16.17
N ARG A 49 34.50 4.59 -16.35
CA ARG A 49 34.33 6.01 -15.99
C ARG A 49 34.34 6.20 -14.47
N ILE A 50 33.61 5.37 -13.74
CA ILE A 50 33.54 5.44 -12.27
C ILE A 50 34.92 5.19 -11.64
N LYS A 51 35.72 4.26 -12.19
CA LYS A 51 37.08 4.00 -11.69
C LYS A 51 37.99 5.23 -11.75
N VAL A 52 37.79 6.14 -12.70
CA VAL A 52 38.56 7.40 -12.77
C VAL A 52 38.31 8.26 -11.52
N LEU A 53 37.07 8.30 -11.01
CA LEU A 53 36.74 9.00 -9.76
C LEU A 53 37.36 8.34 -8.52
N ASN A 54 37.67 7.05 -8.60
CA ASN A 54 38.24 6.29 -7.50
C ASN A 54 39.78 6.13 -7.61
N ILE A 55 40.42 6.75 -8.61
CA ILE A 55 41.83 6.47 -8.98
C ILE A 55 42.86 6.72 -7.87
N LYS A 56 42.55 7.62 -6.92
CA LYS A 56 43.41 7.95 -5.77
C LYS A 56 43.04 7.21 -4.49
N SER A 57 41.96 6.44 -4.49
CA SER A 57 41.54 5.70 -3.31
C SER A 57 42.43 4.50 -3.08
N ARG A 58 42.89 4.31 -1.84
CA ARG A 58 43.57 3.08 -1.42
C ARG A 58 42.67 1.84 -1.52
N SER A 59 41.36 2.06 -1.58
CA SER A 59 40.31 1.05 -1.70
C SER A 59 39.97 0.72 -3.17
N ALA A 60 40.66 1.34 -4.14
CA ALA A 60 40.45 1.06 -5.56
C ALA A 60 40.90 -0.37 -5.90
N LYS A 61 39.94 -1.30 -5.89
CA LYS A 61 40.20 -2.69 -6.30
C LYS A 61 40.47 -2.75 -7.81
N LYS A 62 41.48 -3.53 -8.21
CA LYS A 62 41.71 -3.92 -9.62
C LYS A 62 40.44 -4.58 -10.18
N ILE A 63 40.25 -4.51 -11.50
CA ILE A 63 39.16 -5.26 -12.14
C ILE A 63 39.40 -6.73 -11.81
N ASP A 64 38.45 -7.33 -11.11
CA ASP A 64 38.44 -8.77 -10.88
C ASP A 64 37.60 -9.37 -12.02
N PRO A 65 38.21 -10.01 -13.02
CA PRO A 65 37.48 -10.53 -14.17
C PRO A 65 36.52 -11.67 -13.79
N GLU A 66 36.65 -12.27 -12.60
CA GLU A 66 35.75 -13.31 -12.10
C GLU A 66 34.55 -12.74 -11.32
N SER A 67 34.59 -11.46 -10.95
CA SER A 67 33.52 -10.77 -10.22
C SER A 67 32.52 -10.13 -11.18
N ASP A 68 31.23 -10.24 -10.86
CA ASP A 68 30.15 -9.61 -11.62
C ASP A 68 30.38 -8.09 -11.79
N VAL A 69 30.23 -7.59 -13.02
CA VAL A 69 30.52 -6.19 -13.36
C VAL A 69 29.66 -5.22 -12.53
N MET A 70 28.42 -5.59 -12.20
CA MET A 70 27.55 -4.75 -11.37
C MET A 70 28.05 -4.68 -9.92
N GLU A 71 28.51 -5.80 -9.36
CA GLU A 71 29.13 -5.81 -8.03
C GLU A 71 30.38 -4.92 -8.00
N GLN A 72 31.22 -4.98 -9.04
CA GLN A 72 32.38 -4.11 -9.16
C GLN A 72 32.01 -2.62 -9.26
N ILE A 73 30.95 -2.29 -10.01
CA ILE A 73 30.40 -0.93 -10.04
C ILE A 73 29.98 -0.51 -8.63
N ALA A 74 29.20 -1.33 -7.92
CA ALA A 74 28.72 -1.04 -6.57
C ALA A 74 29.87 -0.84 -5.58
N MET A 75 30.89 -1.69 -5.61
CA MET A 75 32.08 -1.56 -4.76
C MET A 75 32.83 -0.24 -5.00
N ASN A 76 32.91 0.23 -6.25
CA ASN A 76 33.50 1.54 -6.54
C ASN A 76 32.61 2.69 -6.06
N VAL A 77 31.28 2.56 -6.18
CA VAL A 77 30.35 3.53 -5.61
C VAL A 77 30.48 3.61 -4.09
N PHE A 78 30.60 2.48 -3.39
CA PHE A 78 30.82 2.46 -1.94
C PHE A 78 32.11 3.17 -1.55
N ALA A 79 33.21 2.87 -2.25
CA ALA A 79 34.49 3.53 -2.03
C ALA A 79 34.42 5.06 -2.27
N ILE A 80 33.78 5.49 -3.35
CA ILE A 80 33.60 6.91 -3.68
C ILE A 80 32.75 7.64 -2.63
N LYS A 81 31.71 6.97 -2.13
CA LYS A 81 30.80 7.50 -1.10
C LYS A 81 31.32 7.33 0.32
N ASN A 82 32.50 6.72 0.50
CA ASN A 82 33.06 6.32 1.80
C ASN A 82 32.08 5.49 2.65
N LEU A 83 31.38 4.54 2.03
CA LEU A 83 30.50 3.59 2.72
C LEU A 83 31.31 2.37 3.18
N ASP A 84 31.37 2.15 4.49
CA ASP A 84 32.08 1.03 5.11
C ASP A 84 31.25 0.42 6.26
N GLU A 85 30.07 -0.08 5.91
CA GLU A 85 29.12 -0.69 6.85
C GLU A 85 29.44 -2.18 7.15
N GLY A 86 30.65 -2.63 6.81
CA GLY A 86 31.15 -3.99 7.07
C GLY A 86 30.64 -5.11 6.15
N SER A 87 29.60 -4.88 5.34
CA SER A 87 29.16 -5.85 4.32
C SER A 87 28.57 -5.19 3.08
N PHE A 88 28.55 -5.93 1.96
CA PHE A 88 27.96 -5.47 0.70
C PHE A 88 26.48 -5.07 0.87
N THR A 89 25.69 -5.92 1.52
CA THR A 89 24.26 -5.67 1.75
C THR A 89 24.03 -4.43 2.60
N LYS A 90 24.81 -4.23 3.67
CA LYS A 90 24.66 -3.04 4.52
C LYS A 90 25.04 -1.76 3.78
N ASN A 91 26.10 -1.80 2.96
CA ASN A 91 26.47 -0.67 2.10
C ASN A 91 25.39 -0.36 1.05
N MET A 92 24.74 -1.37 0.47
CA MET A 92 23.59 -1.16 -0.40
C MET A 92 22.42 -0.50 0.35
N LEU A 93 22.10 -0.97 1.55
CA LEU A 93 21.03 -0.40 2.38
C LEU A 93 21.32 1.05 2.78
N ALA A 94 22.58 1.42 3.01
CA ALA A 94 22.96 2.80 3.28
C ALA A 94 22.62 3.74 2.10
N LEU A 95 22.76 3.29 0.86
CA LEU A 95 22.36 4.06 -0.32
C LEU A 95 20.85 4.30 -0.40
N PHE A 96 20.02 3.42 0.19
CA PHE A 96 18.57 3.68 0.27
C PHE A 96 18.24 4.83 1.21
N ARG A 97 19.10 5.15 2.18
CA ARG A 97 18.91 6.28 3.12
C ARG A 97 19.51 7.59 2.60
N ASP A 98 20.34 7.54 1.57
CA ASP A 98 20.90 8.73 0.92
C ASP A 98 19.80 9.47 0.13
N PRO A 99 19.44 10.71 0.47
CA PRO A 99 18.35 11.43 -0.19
C PRO A 99 18.72 11.92 -1.61
N SER A 100 19.97 11.76 -2.05
CA SER A 100 20.41 12.26 -3.35
C SER A 100 19.70 11.58 -4.52
N SER A 101 19.49 12.35 -5.59
CA SER A 101 18.96 11.84 -6.87
C SER A 101 19.86 10.79 -7.50
N PHE A 102 21.18 10.87 -7.26
CA PHE A 102 22.15 9.85 -7.64
C PHE A 102 21.78 8.49 -7.05
N SER A 103 21.53 8.39 -5.75
CA SER A 103 21.31 7.10 -5.10
C SER A 103 20.04 6.43 -5.62
N GLN A 104 18.98 7.20 -5.92
CA GLN A 104 17.81 6.69 -6.63
C GLN A 104 18.17 6.12 -8.01
N ALA A 105 18.90 6.90 -8.83
CA ALA A 105 19.27 6.49 -10.18
C ALA A 105 20.17 5.26 -10.16
N PHE A 106 21.14 5.22 -9.25
CA PHE A 106 22.08 4.13 -9.10
C PHE A 106 21.38 2.84 -8.67
N LEU A 107 20.55 2.87 -7.62
CA LEU A 107 19.82 1.69 -7.16
C LEU A 107 18.90 1.15 -8.27
N THR A 108 18.22 2.04 -8.99
CA THR A 108 17.38 1.67 -10.14
C THR A 108 18.21 0.99 -11.22
N TYR A 109 19.33 1.59 -11.64
CA TYR A 109 20.23 1.02 -12.64
C TYR A 109 20.78 -0.33 -12.19
N PHE A 110 21.22 -0.42 -10.93
CA PHE A 110 21.83 -1.61 -10.35
C PHE A 110 20.88 -2.80 -10.40
N TYR A 111 19.69 -2.67 -9.79
CA TYR A 111 18.73 -3.78 -9.72
C TYR A 111 18.03 -4.09 -11.05
N SER A 112 18.02 -3.16 -12.01
CA SER A 112 17.53 -3.45 -13.37
C SER A 112 18.51 -4.27 -14.20
N ASN A 113 19.80 -4.25 -13.84
CA ASN A 113 20.88 -4.89 -14.60
C ASN A 113 21.51 -6.08 -13.87
N LEU A 114 21.05 -6.39 -12.66
CA LEU A 114 21.55 -7.46 -11.83
C LEU A 114 20.79 -8.75 -12.16
N ASN A 115 21.51 -9.79 -12.55
CA ASN A 115 20.95 -11.14 -12.68
C ASN A 115 20.99 -11.81 -11.31
N LEU A 116 19.81 -12.12 -10.76
CA LEU A 116 19.71 -12.71 -9.43
C LEU A 116 19.34 -14.18 -9.53
N SER A 117 20.01 -15.01 -8.73
CA SER A 117 19.48 -16.34 -8.42
C SER A 117 18.25 -16.20 -7.51
N THR A 118 17.43 -17.24 -7.41
CA THR A 118 16.25 -17.24 -6.52
C THR A 118 16.65 -17.00 -5.07
N THR A 119 17.71 -17.64 -4.59
CA THR A 119 18.22 -17.48 -3.21
C THR A 119 18.67 -16.03 -2.95
N LYS A 120 19.40 -15.43 -3.88
CA LYS A 120 19.86 -14.03 -3.74
C LYS A 120 18.69 -13.04 -3.84
N THR A 121 17.66 -13.37 -4.62
CA THR A 121 16.41 -12.61 -4.68
C THR A 121 15.73 -12.59 -3.31
N ASP A 122 15.59 -13.75 -2.67
CA ASP A 122 15.01 -13.89 -1.34
C ASP A 122 15.79 -13.10 -0.28
N GLU A 123 17.12 -13.23 -0.24
CA GLU A 123 17.98 -12.47 0.68
C GLU A 123 17.81 -10.95 0.54
N ILE A 124 17.80 -10.45 -0.71
CA ILE A 124 17.64 -9.02 -0.98
C ILE A 124 16.25 -8.55 -0.58
N LEU A 125 15.19 -9.29 -0.96
CA LEU A 125 13.82 -8.92 -0.62
C LEU A 125 13.58 -8.89 0.89
N ASN A 126 14.14 -9.85 1.63
CA ASN A 126 14.12 -9.82 3.10
C ASN A 126 14.78 -8.54 3.65
N GLY A 127 15.98 -8.20 3.18
CA GLY A 127 16.66 -6.98 3.61
C GLY A 127 15.87 -5.70 3.29
N LEU A 128 15.18 -5.66 2.15
CA LEU A 128 14.32 -4.54 1.76
C LEU A 128 13.03 -4.47 2.59
N VAL A 129 12.41 -5.61 2.90
CA VAL A 129 11.25 -5.71 3.80
C VAL A 129 11.62 -5.24 5.20
N GLU A 130 12.76 -5.69 5.73
CA GLU A 130 13.25 -5.24 7.03
C GLU A 130 13.50 -3.73 7.05
N LEU A 131 14.08 -3.19 5.97
CA LEU A 131 14.28 -1.76 5.83
C LEU A 131 12.95 -1.02 5.82
N LEU A 132 11.96 -1.45 5.03
CA LEU A 132 10.61 -0.87 5.00
C LEU A 132 9.97 -0.83 6.39
N LEU A 133 9.98 -1.96 7.11
CA LEU A 133 9.39 -2.07 8.44
C LEU A 133 10.14 -1.24 9.49
N SER A 134 11.45 -1.07 9.33
CA SER A 134 12.27 -0.22 10.22
C SER A 134 12.01 1.27 10.00
N GLU A 135 11.98 1.73 8.75
CA GLU A 135 11.76 3.14 8.39
C GLU A 135 10.32 3.59 8.68
N SER A 136 9.36 2.67 8.56
CA SER A 136 7.97 2.89 8.96
C SER A 136 7.72 2.75 10.46
N LYS A 137 8.70 2.27 11.24
CA LYS A 137 8.55 1.90 12.66
C LYS A 137 7.43 0.86 12.90
N LEU A 138 7.06 0.06 11.90
CA LEU A 138 5.95 -0.89 11.98
C LEU A 138 6.36 -2.33 12.31
N LYS A 139 7.66 -2.65 12.42
CA LYS A 139 8.15 -4.03 12.58
C LYS A 139 7.40 -4.83 13.66
N LYS A 140 7.26 -4.28 14.88
CA LYS A 140 6.57 -4.97 15.98
C LYS A 140 5.07 -5.12 15.73
N SER A 141 4.44 -4.06 15.22
CA SER A 141 3.00 -4.04 14.91
C SER A 141 2.64 -5.03 13.81
N PHE A 142 3.49 -5.13 12.79
CA PHE A 142 3.38 -6.09 11.70
C PHE A 142 3.51 -7.54 12.20
N MET A 143 4.50 -7.85 13.04
CA MET A 143 4.65 -9.21 13.57
C MET A 143 3.45 -9.62 14.44
N ASN A 144 2.93 -8.72 15.26
CA ASN A 144 1.73 -8.99 16.05
C ASN A 144 0.50 -9.23 15.15
N PHE A 145 0.37 -8.46 14.07
CA PHE A 145 -0.69 -8.65 13.08
C PHE A 145 -0.60 -10.02 12.41
N MET A 146 0.59 -10.44 11.96
CA MET A 146 0.76 -11.77 11.35
C MET A 146 0.41 -12.90 12.32
N ASN A 147 0.85 -12.81 13.57
CA ASN A 147 0.54 -13.81 14.60
C ASN A 147 -0.97 -13.89 14.89
N SER A 148 -1.70 -12.76 14.84
CA SER A 148 -3.15 -12.77 15.07
C SER A 148 -3.93 -13.50 13.99
N ILE A 149 -3.40 -13.52 12.77
CA ILE A 149 -4.02 -14.24 11.63
C ILE A 149 -3.75 -15.74 11.75
N GLU A 150 -2.51 -16.12 12.09
CA GLU A 150 -2.16 -17.53 12.30
C GLU A 150 -2.94 -18.18 13.46
N LEU A 151 -3.22 -17.43 14.53
CA LEU A 151 -4.07 -17.92 15.63
C LEU A 151 -5.55 -18.03 15.26
N SER A 152 -6.01 -17.29 14.25
CA SER A 152 -7.41 -17.35 13.80
C SER A 152 -7.72 -18.63 13.02
N GLU A 153 -6.74 -19.14 12.26
CA GLU A 153 -6.83 -20.39 11.50
C GLU A 153 -7.01 -21.63 12.41
N ASP A 154 -6.44 -21.62 13.62
CA ASP A 154 -6.59 -22.70 14.61
C ASP A 154 -7.89 -22.63 15.43
N SER A 155 -8.67 -21.55 15.28
CA SER A 155 -9.83 -21.25 16.13
C SER A 155 -11.20 -21.46 15.46
N GLU A 156 -11.24 -21.92 14.21
CA GLU A 156 -12.49 -22.20 13.45
C GLU A 156 -13.35 -23.35 14.01
N SER A 157 -13.11 -23.81 15.25
CA SER A 157 -13.96 -24.80 15.93
C SER A 157 -14.76 -24.25 17.13
N ILE A 158 -14.86 -22.94 17.34
CA ILE A 158 -15.70 -22.39 18.42
C ILE A 158 -17.04 -21.93 17.84
N SER A 159 -18.07 -22.70 18.18
CA SER A 159 -19.46 -22.49 17.79
C SER A 159 -19.97 -21.08 18.10
N LEU A 160 -20.81 -20.56 17.19
CA LEU A 160 -21.48 -19.25 17.16
C LEU A 160 -22.33 -18.87 18.40
N GLU A 161 -22.25 -19.60 19.50
CA GLU A 161 -22.99 -19.36 20.74
C GLU A 161 -22.15 -18.69 21.84
N GLU A 162 -20.81 -18.74 21.79
CA GLU A 162 -19.97 -18.11 22.82
C GLU A 162 -19.63 -16.62 22.55
N ALA A 163 -19.66 -16.16 21.29
CA ALA A 163 -19.38 -14.77 20.92
C ALA A 163 -20.42 -13.74 21.44
N LYS A 164 -21.62 -14.20 21.84
CA LYS A 164 -22.65 -13.33 22.43
C LYS A 164 -22.54 -13.18 23.96
N SER A 165 -21.59 -13.87 24.60
CA SER A 165 -21.43 -13.84 26.06
C SER A 165 -20.42 -12.78 26.57
N LEU A 166 -19.60 -12.19 25.70
CA LEU A 166 -18.56 -11.21 26.07
C LEU A 166 -19.03 -9.74 26.07
N HIS A 167 -20.26 -9.46 25.67
CA HIS A 167 -20.82 -8.09 25.67
C HIS A 167 -21.76 -7.77 26.83
N LYS A 168 -21.71 -8.53 27.94
CA LYS A 168 -22.57 -8.29 29.12
C LYS A 168 -21.89 -8.35 30.48
N ALA A 169 -20.59 -8.06 30.54
CA ALA A 169 -19.86 -7.91 31.82
C ALA A 169 -18.86 -6.74 31.74
N SER A 170 -19.37 -5.51 31.72
CA SER A 170 -18.58 -4.29 31.92
C SER A 170 -19.48 -3.10 32.30
N ASP A 171 -20.49 -3.34 33.14
CA ASP A 171 -21.20 -2.30 33.89
C ASP A 171 -20.96 -2.60 35.38
N ASP A 172 -19.86 -2.07 35.91
CA ASP A 172 -19.71 -1.53 37.26
C ASP A 172 -18.22 -1.38 37.58
N HIS A 173 -17.75 -0.12 37.62
CA HIS A 173 -17.19 0.45 38.85
C HIS A 173 -16.68 1.89 38.64
N THR A 174 -17.46 2.81 39.22
CA THR A 174 -17.01 3.96 40.02
C THR A 174 -16.18 5.06 39.34
N PHE A 175 -16.90 6.09 38.89
CA PHE A 175 -16.46 7.49 38.81
C PHE A 175 -15.94 7.97 40.18
N GLU A 176 -14.64 8.30 40.29
CA GLU A 176 -14.16 9.23 41.31
C GLU A 176 -13.95 10.62 40.68
N LYS A 177 -14.83 11.54 41.06
CA LYS A 177 -14.65 12.98 40.92
C LYS A 177 -13.49 13.42 41.82
N ILE A 178 -12.47 14.03 41.24
CA ILE A 178 -11.64 15.01 41.97
C ILE A 178 -11.89 16.38 41.33
N ILE A 179 -12.75 17.14 42.00
CA ILE A 179 -12.84 18.58 41.90
C ILE A 179 -11.74 19.14 42.80
N ASN A 180 -10.90 20.03 42.29
CA ASN A 180 -10.42 21.15 43.10
C ASN A 180 -10.14 22.39 42.23
N LYS A 181 -10.45 23.51 42.89
CA LYS A 181 -10.68 24.88 42.43
C LYS A 181 -9.40 25.72 42.35
N GLU A 182 -9.55 26.83 41.60
CA GLU A 182 -8.97 28.17 41.79
C GLU A 182 -7.45 28.35 41.66
N SER A 183 -7.01 29.13 40.67
CA SER A 183 -6.86 30.60 40.85
C SER A 183 -6.82 31.34 39.51
N TYR A 184 -7.62 32.40 39.41
CA TYR A 184 -7.37 33.51 38.50
C TYR A 184 -6.36 34.42 39.22
N ASP A 185 -5.21 34.69 38.60
CA ASP A 185 -4.68 36.05 38.59
C ASP A 185 -3.56 36.26 37.55
N GLU A 186 -3.65 37.46 36.96
CA GLU A 186 -2.58 38.31 36.45
C GLU A 186 -1.77 37.93 35.20
N SER A 187 -2.22 38.53 34.10
CA SER A 187 -1.42 39.36 33.18
C SER A 187 0.04 38.97 32.96
N SER A 188 0.27 38.31 31.84
CA SER A 188 1.52 38.44 31.08
C SER A 188 1.17 38.77 29.64
N SER A 189 1.14 40.07 29.38
CA SER A 189 1.07 40.69 28.06
C SER A 189 2.07 40.06 27.10
N THR A 190 1.57 39.36 26.09
CA THR A 190 2.24 39.35 24.79
C THR A 190 1.32 40.04 23.82
N VAL A 191 1.34 41.38 23.89
CA VAL A 191 0.94 42.22 22.77
C VAL A 191 1.95 41.89 21.66
N MET A 192 1.63 40.91 20.81
CA MET A 192 2.34 40.76 19.55
C MET A 192 1.93 41.94 18.69
N SER A 193 2.89 42.83 18.50
CA SER A 193 2.80 43.98 17.62
C SER A 193 2.23 43.54 16.27
N LEU A 194 1.05 44.06 15.94
CA LEU A 194 0.44 43.98 14.62
C LEU A 194 1.28 44.82 13.66
N VAL A 195 2.41 44.26 13.25
CA VAL A 195 3.08 44.65 12.02
C VAL A 195 2.48 43.78 10.93
N SER A 196 1.83 44.43 9.97
CA SER A 196 1.17 43.86 8.80
C SER A 196 2.00 42.74 8.16
N LEU A 197 1.64 41.50 8.45
CA LEU A 197 2.12 40.31 7.76
C LEU A 197 0.97 39.81 6.88
N ASP A 198 1.32 39.41 5.66
CA ASP A 198 0.44 38.85 4.64
C ASP A 198 -0.52 37.82 5.25
N ASP A 199 -1.84 38.06 5.15
CA ASP A 199 -2.90 37.20 5.68
C ASP A 199 -2.72 35.72 5.29
N SER A 200 -2.01 35.44 4.19
CA SER A 200 -1.73 34.09 3.69
C SER A 200 -0.77 33.26 4.58
N GLU A 201 0.22 33.88 5.22
CA GLU A 201 1.16 33.14 6.08
C GLU A 201 0.56 32.84 7.45
N GLU A 202 -0.24 33.77 7.97
CA GLU A 202 -0.91 33.61 9.25
C GLU A 202 -2.05 32.58 9.15
N ILE A 203 -2.83 32.62 8.05
CA ILE A 203 -3.79 31.56 7.72
C ILE A 203 -3.09 30.20 7.60
N LYS A 204 -1.93 30.10 6.95
CA LYS A 204 -1.17 28.83 6.87
C LYS A 204 -0.70 28.33 8.24
N ARG A 205 -0.24 29.22 9.14
CA ARG A 205 0.13 28.83 10.50
C ARG A 205 -1.07 28.35 11.31
N ILE A 206 -2.20 29.03 11.16
CA ILE A 206 -3.46 28.66 11.80
C ILE A 206 -3.95 27.31 11.26
N ASP A 207 -3.92 27.09 9.94
CA ASP A 207 -4.29 25.80 9.30
C ASP A 207 -3.37 24.66 9.75
N THR A 208 -2.08 24.93 9.88
CA THR A 208 -1.09 23.95 10.37
C THR A 208 -1.34 23.63 11.84
N SER A 209 -1.66 24.63 12.66
CA SER A 209 -1.91 24.49 14.09
C SER A 209 -3.25 23.81 14.37
N ILE A 210 -4.28 24.10 13.57
CA ILE A 210 -5.59 23.44 13.60
C ILE A 210 -5.46 22.00 13.12
N SER A 211 -4.72 21.73 12.04
CA SER A 211 -4.45 20.36 11.58
C SER A 211 -3.74 19.52 12.65
N LEU A 212 -2.82 20.12 13.41
CA LEU A 212 -2.15 19.48 14.55
C LEU A 212 -3.06 19.24 15.76
N LEU A 213 -4.14 20.01 15.91
CA LEU A 213 -5.12 19.86 17.00
C LEU A 213 -6.20 18.82 16.69
N PHE A 214 -6.51 18.57 15.40
CA PHE A 214 -7.57 17.66 14.98
C PHE A 214 -7.09 16.28 14.51
N GLU A 215 -5.79 16.08 14.25
CA GLU A 215 -5.23 14.76 13.95
C GLU A 215 -4.79 14.05 15.24
N GLY A 216 -5.62 13.13 15.73
CA GLY A 216 -5.26 12.20 16.80
C GLY A 216 -3.90 11.55 16.55
N LYS A 217 -3.05 11.54 17.58
CA LYS A 217 -1.63 11.12 17.62
C LYS A 217 -1.32 9.79 16.89
N ARG A 218 -1.17 9.81 15.56
CA ARG A 218 -0.24 8.93 14.84
C ARG A 218 1.01 9.74 14.55
N GLU A 219 2.15 9.30 15.03
CA GLU A 219 3.44 9.94 14.78
C GLU A 219 3.67 9.94 13.26
N LYS A 220 3.42 11.08 12.59
CA LYS A 220 3.55 11.18 11.13
C LYS A 220 4.99 10.84 10.73
N MET A 221 5.11 9.87 9.82
CA MET A 221 6.41 9.42 9.33
C MET A 221 7.20 10.59 8.72
N SER A 222 8.51 10.64 8.97
CA SER A 222 9.34 11.71 8.44
C SER A 222 9.35 11.71 6.91
N MET A 223 9.47 12.88 6.28
CA MET A 223 9.56 12.99 4.82
C MET A 223 10.74 12.18 4.26
N LEU A 224 11.85 12.11 4.99
CA LEU A 224 12.99 11.28 4.63
C LEU A 224 12.59 9.80 4.61
N SER A 225 11.94 9.29 5.65
CA SER A 225 11.47 7.90 5.71
C SER A 225 10.45 7.58 4.62
N ILE A 226 9.56 8.51 4.25
CA ILE A 226 8.66 8.37 3.08
C ILE A 226 9.44 8.21 1.78
N LEU A 227 10.50 9.01 1.58
CA LEU A 227 11.38 8.90 0.41
C LEU A 227 12.12 7.56 0.38
N VAL A 228 12.64 7.10 1.53
CA VAL A 228 13.29 5.79 1.64
C VAL A 228 12.31 4.68 1.31
N CYS A 229 11.13 4.64 1.94
CA CYS A 229 10.10 3.64 1.68
C CYS A 229 9.68 3.63 0.20
N THR A 230 9.43 4.81 -0.37
CA THR A 230 9.11 4.97 -1.79
C THR A 230 10.17 4.37 -2.71
N ARG A 231 11.45 4.58 -2.38
CA ARG A 231 12.57 4.03 -3.12
C ARG A 231 12.66 2.53 -2.98
N VAL A 232 12.52 2.01 -1.76
CA VAL A 232 12.52 0.56 -1.51
C VAL A 232 11.40 -0.11 -2.30
N LEU A 233 10.18 0.43 -2.26
CA LEU A 233 9.03 -0.10 -3.02
C LEU A 233 9.28 -0.12 -4.54
N ASN A 234 9.90 0.93 -5.08
CA ASN A 234 10.30 0.97 -6.49
C ASN A 234 11.30 -0.14 -6.82
N ILE A 235 12.28 -0.39 -5.96
CA ILE A 235 13.27 -1.45 -6.19
C ILE A 235 12.68 -2.84 -6.03
N ILE A 236 11.84 -3.07 -5.00
CA ILE A 236 11.09 -4.33 -4.84
C ILE A 236 10.31 -4.60 -6.13
N ARG A 237 9.63 -3.59 -6.68
CA ARG A 237 8.91 -3.70 -7.95
C ARG A 237 9.82 -4.15 -9.09
N ILE A 238 10.98 -3.50 -9.27
CA ILE A 238 11.96 -3.83 -10.33
C ILE A 238 12.50 -5.25 -10.17
N ILE A 239 12.81 -5.67 -8.93
CA ILE A 239 13.30 -7.02 -8.66
C ILE A 239 12.24 -8.05 -9.05
N LEU A 240 10.99 -7.85 -8.64
CA LEU A 240 9.85 -8.75 -8.92
C LEU A 240 9.37 -8.71 -10.39
N GLU A 241 9.68 -7.62 -11.11
CA GLU A 241 9.46 -7.55 -12.54
C GLU A 241 10.38 -8.54 -13.30
N ASN A 242 11.58 -8.80 -12.77
CA ASN A 242 12.63 -9.56 -13.47
C ASN A 242 12.94 -10.93 -12.83
N ASN A 243 12.63 -11.11 -11.55
CA ASN A 243 12.97 -12.29 -10.76
C ASN A 243 11.78 -12.70 -9.91
N TYR A 244 11.69 -13.98 -9.56
CA TYR A 244 10.61 -14.49 -8.70
C TYR A 244 11.19 -15.08 -7.40
N PRO A 245 10.72 -14.64 -6.22
CA PRO A 245 11.16 -15.21 -4.94
C PRO A 245 10.69 -16.66 -4.80
N ARG A 246 11.45 -17.47 -4.09
CA ARG A 246 11.05 -18.86 -3.82
C ARG A 246 10.31 -18.98 -2.50
N ASP A 247 10.87 -18.36 -1.47
CA ASP A 247 10.47 -18.57 -0.08
C ASP A 247 10.00 -17.27 0.60
N VAL A 248 10.40 -16.10 0.10
CA VAL A 248 10.03 -14.82 0.71
C VAL A 248 8.72 -14.30 0.18
N ASP A 249 7.72 -14.23 1.05
CA ASP A 249 6.45 -13.59 0.75
C ASP A 249 6.43 -12.13 1.23
N VAL A 250 6.52 -11.22 0.25
CA VAL A 250 6.50 -9.79 0.49
C VAL A 250 5.09 -9.21 0.53
N ILE A 251 4.06 -9.94 0.06
CA ILE A 251 2.70 -9.42 -0.06
C ILE A 251 2.13 -8.93 1.29
N PRO A 252 2.22 -9.70 2.39
CA PRO A 252 1.69 -9.28 3.68
C PRO A 252 2.26 -7.93 4.13
N VAL A 253 3.57 -7.74 3.96
CA VAL A 253 4.26 -6.50 4.32
C VAL A 253 3.78 -5.35 3.43
N LEU A 254 3.72 -5.56 2.12
CA LEU A 254 3.29 -4.54 1.16
C LEU A 254 1.85 -4.09 1.41
N MET A 255 0.95 -5.02 1.76
CA MET A 255 -0.43 -4.72 2.14
C MET A 255 -0.46 -3.93 3.45
N TYR A 256 0.28 -4.36 4.47
CA TYR A 256 0.29 -3.74 5.78
C TYR A 256 0.78 -2.29 5.74
N ILE A 257 1.89 -2.01 5.08
CA ILE A 257 2.45 -0.64 5.02
C ILE A 257 1.66 0.31 4.11
N ALA A 258 0.70 -0.19 3.32
CA ALA A 258 -0.08 0.63 2.39
C ALA A 258 -1.00 1.64 3.11
N GLU A 259 -1.22 1.49 4.41
CA GLU A 259 -2.02 2.42 5.22
C GLU A 259 -1.32 3.74 5.58
N ILE A 260 -0.01 3.84 5.37
CA ILE A 260 0.79 4.96 5.91
C ILE A 260 0.59 6.26 5.12
N ASP A 261 0.66 6.18 3.78
CA ASP A 261 0.69 7.35 2.89
C ASP A 261 0.15 6.99 1.49
N GLN A 262 -0.46 7.96 0.80
CA GLN A 262 -1.02 7.77 -0.55
C GLN A 262 0.03 7.35 -1.60
N THR A 263 1.26 7.84 -1.50
CA THR A 263 2.36 7.48 -2.42
C THR A 263 2.83 6.05 -2.16
N ILE A 264 2.96 5.68 -0.88
CA ILE A 264 3.29 4.33 -0.43
C ILE A 264 2.20 3.36 -0.89
N PHE A 265 0.92 3.68 -0.64
CA PHE A 265 -0.22 2.92 -1.11
C PHE A 265 -0.12 2.61 -2.61
N LYS A 266 0.00 3.62 -3.46
CA LYS A 266 0.09 3.43 -4.92
C LYS A 266 1.24 2.51 -5.33
N LYS A 267 2.39 2.63 -4.69
CA LYS A 267 3.59 1.83 -5.01
C LYS A 267 3.49 0.40 -4.50
N SER A 268 3.04 0.19 -3.26
CA SER A 268 2.75 -1.13 -2.72
C SER A 268 1.74 -1.87 -3.59
N MET A 269 0.65 -1.20 -3.97
CA MET A 269 -0.38 -1.80 -4.83
C MET A 269 0.14 -2.13 -6.23
N SER A 270 1.03 -1.31 -6.79
CA SER A 270 1.68 -1.63 -8.05
C SER A 270 2.55 -2.87 -7.95
N ALA A 271 3.30 -3.04 -6.86
CA ALA A 271 4.14 -4.22 -6.64
C ALA A 271 3.29 -5.49 -6.42
N ILE A 272 2.25 -5.43 -5.57
CA ILE A 272 1.33 -6.55 -5.34
C ILE A 272 0.68 -7.00 -6.64
N LYS A 273 0.21 -6.06 -7.48
CA LYS A 273 -0.38 -6.39 -8.80
C LYS A 273 0.58 -7.15 -9.71
N ILE A 274 1.88 -6.87 -9.65
CA ILE A 274 2.87 -7.58 -10.47
C ILE A 274 3.04 -9.01 -9.98
N ILE A 275 3.08 -9.22 -8.66
CA ILE A 275 3.21 -10.56 -8.07
C ILE A 275 1.96 -11.38 -8.40
N LEU A 276 0.78 -10.91 -8.01
CA LEU A 276 -0.46 -11.67 -8.12
C LEU A 276 -0.91 -11.95 -9.56
N ARG A 277 -0.44 -11.16 -10.55
CA ARG A 277 -0.70 -11.44 -11.97
C ARG A 277 0.23 -12.47 -12.59
N LYS A 278 1.43 -12.65 -12.05
CA LYS A 278 2.45 -13.53 -12.63
C LYS A 278 2.40 -14.95 -12.10
N THR A 279 1.78 -15.15 -10.95
CA THR A 279 1.92 -16.38 -10.19
C THR A 279 0.68 -16.69 -9.38
N ASP A 280 0.36 -17.98 -9.32
CA ASP A 280 -0.67 -18.49 -8.45
C ASP A 280 -0.18 -18.41 -7.00
N TYR A 281 -0.82 -17.57 -6.19
CA TYR A 281 -0.46 -17.40 -4.80
C TYR A 281 -0.84 -18.66 -4.03
N ARG A 282 0.10 -19.23 -3.25
CA ARG A 282 -0.04 -20.57 -2.66
C ARG A 282 -1.16 -20.62 -1.61
N ASP A 283 -1.24 -19.60 -0.75
CA ASP A 283 -2.12 -19.59 0.41
C ASP A 283 -3.25 -18.57 0.26
N LYS A 284 -4.25 -18.92 -0.55
CA LYS A 284 -5.33 -18.01 -0.95
C LYS A 284 -6.27 -17.65 0.19
N GLU A 285 -6.41 -18.54 1.18
CA GLU A 285 -7.26 -18.34 2.36
C GLU A 285 -6.61 -17.34 3.31
N LYS A 286 -5.34 -17.54 3.67
CA LYS A 286 -4.60 -16.56 4.46
C LYS A 286 -4.52 -15.19 3.79
N LEU A 287 -4.37 -15.17 2.45
CA LEU A 287 -4.42 -13.93 1.68
C LEU A 287 -5.74 -13.18 1.82
N PHE A 288 -6.86 -13.91 1.80
CA PHE A 288 -8.18 -13.34 1.99
C PHE A 288 -8.35 -12.80 3.42
N GLU A 289 -7.94 -13.56 4.44
CA GLU A 289 -8.03 -13.11 5.84
C GLU A 289 -7.17 -11.88 6.12
N MET A 290 -5.95 -11.84 5.57
CA MET A 290 -5.09 -10.64 5.62
C MET A 290 -5.74 -9.43 4.97
N PHE A 291 -6.38 -9.62 3.81
CA PHE A 291 -7.09 -8.54 3.12
C PHE A 291 -8.26 -8.02 3.96
N CYS A 292 -9.05 -8.91 4.53
CA CYS A 292 -10.19 -8.59 5.38
C CYS A 292 -9.76 -7.83 6.65
N ALA A 293 -8.77 -8.33 7.39
CA ALA A 293 -8.27 -7.69 8.60
C ALA A 293 -7.66 -6.30 8.33
N LEU A 294 -7.06 -6.09 7.14
CA LEU A 294 -6.56 -4.78 6.73
C LEU A 294 -7.67 -3.85 6.23
N LEU A 295 -8.70 -4.38 5.60
CA LEU A 295 -9.85 -3.60 5.14
C LEU A 295 -10.60 -2.99 6.33
N GLU A 296 -10.74 -3.73 7.44
CA GLU A 296 -11.32 -3.23 8.70
C GLU A 296 -10.55 -2.00 9.23
N ARG A 297 -9.22 -1.97 9.06
CA ARG A 297 -8.33 -0.90 9.57
C ARG A 297 -8.12 0.24 8.59
N ASN A 298 -8.19 -0.06 7.29
CA ASN A 298 -7.92 0.87 6.21
C ASN A 298 -8.95 0.68 5.08
N PRO A 299 -10.05 1.45 5.13
CA PRO A 299 -11.11 1.41 4.12
C PRO A 299 -10.62 1.60 2.69
N GLY A 300 -9.54 2.36 2.48
CA GLY A 300 -8.98 2.64 1.16
C GLY A 300 -8.51 1.40 0.39
N ILE A 301 -8.22 0.29 1.10
CA ILE A 301 -7.81 -0.99 0.51
C ILE A 301 -8.94 -1.66 -0.28
N ILE A 302 -10.22 -1.27 -0.10
CA ILE A 302 -11.34 -1.80 -0.88
C ILE A 302 -11.13 -1.68 -2.41
N ARG A 303 -10.36 -0.67 -2.86
CA ARG A 303 -10.02 -0.48 -4.28
C ARG A 303 -9.24 -1.66 -4.88
N MET A 304 -8.75 -2.57 -4.03
CA MET A 304 -8.05 -3.77 -4.42
C MET A 304 -8.94 -5.01 -4.41
N ALA A 305 -10.19 -4.91 -3.96
CA ALA A 305 -11.11 -6.04 -3.85
C ALA A 305 -11.11 -6.91 -5.12
N MET A 306 -11.14 -6.28 -6.30
CA MET A 306 -11.12 -7.03 -7.55
C MET A 306 -9.87 -7.87 -7.77
N LEU A 307 -8.69 -7.36 -7.39
CA LEU A 307 -7.46 -8.14 -7.48
C LEU A 307 -7.51 -9.35 -6.56
N PHE A 308 -8.04 -9.19 -5.34
CA PHE A 308 -8.16 -10.28 -4.37
C PHE A 308 -9.23 -11.30 -4.78
N VAL A 309 -10.37 -10.85 -5.29
CA VAL A 309 -11.41 -11.73 -5.86
C VAL A 309 -10.81 -12.60 -6.97
N ASP A 310 -10.10 -11.99 -7.93
CA ASP A 310 -9.47 -12.72 -9.04
C ASP A 310 -8.39 -13.70 -8.55
N THR A 311 -7.60 -13.30 -7.55
CA THR A 311 -6.48 -14.11 -7.03
C THR A 311 -6.95 -15.27 -6.15
N CYS A 312 -7.82 -14.99 -5.17
CA CYS A 312 -8.35 -15.97 -4.23
C CYS A 312 -9.36 -16.89 -4.91
N GLY A 313 -10.09 -16.41 -5.92
CA GLY A 313 -11.09 -17.18 -6.66
C GLY A 313 -12.14 -17.76 -5.71
N LYS A 314 -12.29 -19.08 -5.72
CA LYS A 314 -13.25 -19.80 -4.85
C LYS A 314 -12.99 -19.65 -3.34
N HIS A 315 -11.77 -19.25 -2.95
CA HIS A 315 -11.42 -19.03 -1.54
C HIS A 315 -11.82 -17.63 -1.05
N PHE A 316 -12.34 -16.76 -1.93
CA PHE A 316 -12.86 -15.46 -1.53
C PHE A 316 -14.24 -15.62 -0.87
N ASN A 317 -14.32 -15.41 0.45
CA ASN A 317 -15.56 -15.54 1.22
C ASN A 317 -16.39 -14.25 1.13
N TRP A 318 -17.35 -14.22 0.20
CA TRP A 318 -18.24 -13.07 0.01
C TRP A 318 -19.06 -12.67 1.24
N PRO A 319 -19.70 -13.60 1.99
CA PRO A 319 -20.35 -13.28 3.25
C PRO A 319 -19.44 -12.50 4.22
N ARG A 320 -18.25 -13.05 4.52
CA ARG A 320 -17.29 -12.41 5.44
C ARG A 320 -16.84 -11.03 4.95
N PHE A 321 -16.57 -10.90 3.65
CA PHE A 321 -16.20 -9.61 3.05
C PHE A 321 -17.32 -8.56 3.20
N LEU A 322 -18.58 -8.95 2.97
CA LEU A 322 -19.73 -8.05 3.08
C LEU A 322 -20.03 -7.67 4.53
N GLU A 323 -19.84 -8.58 5.49
CA GLU A 323 -19.94 -8.27 6.93
C GLU A 323 -18.96 -7.18 7.36
N ILE A 324 -17.71 -7.25 6.87
CA ILE A 324 -16.68 -6.23 7.15
C ILE A 324 -17.07 -4.87 6.58
N ILE A 325 -17.66 -4.86 5.38
CA ILE A 325 -18.16 -3.63 4.76
C ILE A 325 -19.29 -3.01 5.60
N ASP A 326 -20.15 -3.85 6.17
CA ASP A 326 -21.24 -3.37 7.02
C ASP A 326 -20.74 -2.76 8.31
N GLY A 327 -19.82 -3.44 8.98
CA GLY A 327 -19.25 -3.00 10.25
C GLY A 327 -18.39 -1.73 10.16
N ASN A 328 -18.12 -1.21 8.96
CA ASN A 328 -17.32 0.00 8.78
C ASN A 328 -17.94 0.94 7.74
N GLU A 329 -18.55 2.04 8.22
CA GLU A 329 -19.26 3.04 7.42
C GLU A 329 -18.39 3.77 6.37
N GLU A 330 -17.07 3.82 6.56
CA GLU A 330 -16.14 4.49 5.64
C GLU A 330 -15.91 3.69 4.34
N ILE A 331 -16.29 2.41 4.32
CA ILE A 331 -16.03 1.53 3.18
C ILE A 331 -17.11 1.70 2.10
N ASP A 332 -16.75 2.19 0.92
CA ASP A 332 -17.71 2.34 -0.17
C ASP A 332 -17.80 1.07 -1.05
N LEU A 333 -18.87 0.28 -0.87
CA LEU A 333 -19.14 -0.91 -1.70
C LEU A 333 -19.31 -0.59 -3.20
N ASP A 334 -19.65 0.66 -3.58
CA ASP A 334 -19.82 1.04 -4.98
C ASP A 334 -18.53 0.93 -5.80
N VAL A 335 -17.36 0.89 -5.15
CA VAL A 335 -16.07 0.72 -5.85
C VAL A 335 -15.80 -0.71 -6.29
N VAL A 336 -16.57 -1.68 -5.79
CA VAL A 336 -16.48 -3.11 -6.14
C VAL A 336 -17.33 -3.37 -7.38
N ASP A 337 -16.79 -4.13 -8.34
CA ASP A 337 -17.57 -4.54 -9.49
C ASP A 337 -18.66 -5.53 -9.05
N ARG A 338 -19.90 -5.05 -9.10
CA ARG A 338 -21.10 -5.78 -8.69
C ARG A 338 -21.32 -7.07 -9.49
N SER A 339 -20.74 -7.19 -10.68
CA SER A 339 -20.87 -8.42 -11.49
C SER A 339 -20.16 -9.63 -10.87
N TYR A 340 -19.24 -9.40 -9.95
CA TYR A 340 -18.52 -10.46 -9.24
C TYR A 340 -19.21 -10.90 -7.95
N ILE A 341 -20.09 -10.08 -7.39
CA ILE A 341 -20.79 -10.39 -6.15
C ILE A 341 -21.88 -11.43 -6.45
N PRO A 342 -21.86 -12.63 -5.84
CA PRO A 342 -22.92 -13.61 -6.02
C PRO A 342 -24.25 -13.06 -5.53
N ASN A 343 -25.29 -13.13 -6.38
CA ASN A 343 -26.61 -12.58 -6.06
C ASN A 343 -27.18 -13.16 -4.76
N SER A 344 -26.99 -14.45 -4.50
CA SER A 344 -27.43 -15.11 -3.28
C SER A 344 -26.79 -14.49 -2.03
N SER A 345 -25.46 -14.38 -2.02
CA SER A 345 -24.71 -13.77 -0.90
C SER A 345 -25.07 -12.30 -0.71
N PHE A 346 -25.24 -11.55 -1.81
CA PHE A 346 -25.63 -10.15 -1.73
C PHE A 346 -27.04 -9.96 -1.15
N TYR A 347 -28.00 -10.80 -1.55
CA TYR A 347 -29.38 -10.73 -1.07
C TYR A 347 -29.52 -11.15 0.38
N GLU A 348 -28.71 -12.11 0.83
CA GLU A 348 -28.59 -12.44 2.24
C GLU A 348 -28.01 -11.27 3.04
N PHE A 349 -26.91 -10.69 2.55
CA PHE A 349 -26.28 -9.51 3.17
C PHE A 349 -27.25 -8.35 3.38
N ILE A 350 -28.02 -7.93 2.37
CA ILE A 350 -28.96 -6.80 2.52
C ILE A 350 -30.13 -7.08 3.46
N LEU A 351 -30.41 -8.35 3.75
CA LEU A 351 -31.31 -8.68 4.84
C LEU A 351 -30.61 -8.41 6.17
N PHE A 352 -29.38 -8.84 6.38
CA PHE A 352 -28.74 -8.74 7.70
C PHE A 352 -28.01 -7.42 7.97
N ALA A 353 -27.80 -6.59 6.95
CA ALA A 353 -27.12 -5.31 7.08
C ALA A 353 -27.81 -4.37 8.08
N GLU A 354 -27.02 -3.65 8.87
CA GLU A 354 -27.49 -2.71 9.90
C GLU A 354 -28.25 -1.53 9.28
N ASP A 355 -27.70 -0.92 8.21
CA ASP A 355 -28.40 0.07 7.40
C ASP A 355 -28.38 -0.27 5.89
N PRO A 356 -29.34 -1.06 5.39
CA PRO A 356 -29.40 -1.43 3.98
C PRO A 356 -29.59 -0.24 3.03
N ARG A 357 -30.01 0.94 3.54
CA ARG A 357 -30.17 2.16 2.74
C ARG A 357 -28.85 2.68 2.21
N ARG A 358 -27.74 2.45 2.93
CA ARG A 358 -26.38 2.77 2.48
C ARG A 358 -26.06 2.15 1.12
N TYR A 359 -26.56 0.95 0.85
CA TYR A 359 -26.27 0.20 -0.37
C TYR A 359 -27.33 0.36 -1.48
N MET A 360 -28.27 1.30 -1.34
CA MET A 360 -29.47 1.42 -2.20
C MET A 360 -29.16 1.41 -3.70
N LYS A 361 -28.10 2.09 -4.12
CA LYS A 361 -27.69 2.17 -5.52
C LYS A 361 -27.24 0.80 -6.05
N THR A 362 -26.43 0.09 -5.27
CA THR A 362 -25.99 -1.28 -5.56
C THR A 362 -27.17 -2.24 -5.57
N ILE A 363 -28.07 -2.14 -4.58
CA ILE A 363 -29.28 -2.96 -4.49
C ILE A 363 -30.17 -2.82 -5.73
N LYS A 364 -30.51 -1.59 -6.11
CA LYS A 364 -31.33 -1.31 -7.30
C LYS A 364 -30.67 -1.86 -8.56
N SER A 365 -29.35 -1.75 -8.68
CA SER A 365 -28.60 -2.26 -9.82
C SER A 365 -28.64 -3.78 -9.90
N MET A 366 -28.37 -4.48 -8.79
CA MET A 366 -28.37 -5.95 -8.77
C MET A 366 -29.77 -6.50 -9.05
N ILE A 367 -30.82 -5.95 -8.42
CA ILE A 367 -32.21 -6.34 -8.70
C ILE A 367 -32.57 -6.11 -10.17
N ARG A 368 -32.16 -4.97 -10.76
CA ARG A 368 -32.45 -4.68 -12.18
C ARG A 368 -31.84 -5.73 -13.13
N ASN A 369 -30.69 -6.28 -12.77
CA ASN A 369 -29.95 -7.24 -13.59
C ASN A 369 -30.33 -8.70 -13.31
N GLU A 370 -30.94 -9.01 -12.17
CA GLU A 370 -31.34 -10.36 -11.77
C GLU A 370 -32.30 -11.01 -12.78
N LEU A 371 -31.99 -12.25 -13.16
CA LEU A 371 -32.76 -13.07 -14.10
C LEU A 371 -33.56 -14.16 -13.39
N ASP A 372 -33.14 -14.54 -12.19
CA ASP A 372 -33.81 -15.53 -11.37
C ASP A 372 -35.02 -14.93 -10.64
N SER A 373 -36.22 -15.24 -11.16
CA SER A 373 -37.47 -14.81 -10.55
C SER A 373 -37.77 -15.47 -9.20
N SER A 374 -37.15 -16.60 -8.87
CA SER A 374 -37.32 -17.28 -7.58
C SER A 374 -36.60 -16.52 -6.49
N LEU A 375 -35.31 -16.19 -6.70
CA LEU A 375 -34.50 -15.40 -5.76
C LEU A 375 -35.16 -14.06 -5.44
N LEU A 376 -35.70 -13.37 -6.45
CA LEU A 376 -36.42 -12.11 -6.24
C LEU A 376 -37.73 -12.26 -5.44
N ARG A 377 -38.44 -13.39 -5.57
CA ARG A 377 -39.65 -13.64 -4.77
C ARG A 377 -39.30 -13.92 -3.32
N ASP A 378 -38.31 -14.77 -3.09
CA ASP A 378 -37.79 -15.08 -1.75
C ASP A 378 -37.32 -13.81 -1.02
N LEU A 379 -36.51 -12.98 -1.70
CA LEU A 379 -36.08 -11.68 -1.16
C LEU A 379 -37.28 -10.78 -0.83
N LYS A 380 -38.29 -10.69 -1.71
CA LYS A 380 -39.48 -9.87 -1.47
C LYS A 380 -40.26 -10.34 -0.24
N GLU A 381 -40.42 -11.65 -0.08
CA GLU A 381 -41.11 -12.25 1.07
C GLU A 381 -40.35 -11.98 2.36
N LYS A 382 -39.03 -12.21 2.38
CA LYS A 382 -38.16 -11.94 3.53
C LYS A 382 -38.17 -10.47 3.95
N ILE A 383 -38.11 -9.52 3.01
CA ILE A 383 -38.21 -8.08 3.32
C ILE A 383 -39.61 -7.72 3.87
N ASN A 384 -40.68 -8.38 3.42
CA ASN A 384 -42.01 -8.12 3.96
C ASN A 384 -42.19 -8.63 5.39
N GLY A 385 -41.48 -9.70 5.77
CA GLY A 385 -41.46 -10.24 7.13
C GLY A 385 -40.65 -9.41 8.14
N ARG A 386 -39.96 -8.35 7.70
CA ARG A 386 -39.03 -7.53 8.48
C ARG A 386 -39.60 -6.13 8.74
N PRO A 387 -40.15 -5.85 9.95
CA PRO A 387 -40.77 -4.56 10.27
C PRO A 387 -39.78 -3.38 10.24
N ASP A 388 -38.52 -3.65 10.60
CA ASP A 388 -37.34 -2.78 10.53
C ASP A 388 -37.03 -2.32 9.10
N LEU A 389 -37.38 -3.12 8.09
CA LEU A 389 -37.17 -2.81 6.67
C LEU A 389 -38.43 -2.23 6.00
N LYS A 390 -39.48 -1.87 6.76
CA LYS A 390 -40.74 -1.35 6.19
C LYS A 390 -40.57 -0.07 5.38
N ASP A 391 -39.64 0.79 5.77
CA ASP A 391 -39.40 2.08 5.11
C ASP A 391 -38.57 1.96 3.83
N ILE A 392 -38.18 0.75 3.43
CA ILE A 392 -37.42 0.52 2.20
C ILE A 392 -38.32 0.25 0.99
N LYS A 393 -39.36 1.08 0.85
CA LYS A 393 -40.26 1.11 -0.33
C LYS A 393 -39.50 1.07 -1.67
N PRO A 394 -38.36 1.79 -1.85
CA PRO A 394 -37.62 1.75 -3.11
C PRO A 394 -37.09 0.37 -3.51
N ILE A 395 -36.73 -0.50 -2.55
CA ILE A 395 -36.29 -1.87 -2.85
C ILE A 395 -37.49 -2.71 -3.28
N LYS A 396 -38.60 -2.65 -2.54
CA LYS A 396 -39.83 -3.40 -2.85
C LYS A 396 -40.38 -3.07 -4.23
N ASP A 397 -40.35 -1.79 -4.59
CA ASP A 397 -40.76 -1.28 -5.90
C ASP A 397 -39.82 -1.76 -7.01
N ALA A 398 -38.51 -1.78 -6.77
CA ALA A 398 -37.52 -2.32 -7.71
C ALA A 398 -37.73 -3.82 -7.97
N ILE A 399 -37.93 -4.62 -6.92
CA ILE A 399 -38.18 -6.06 -7.05
C ILE A 399 -39.48 -6.32 -7.81
N SER A 400 -40.55 -5.62 -7.45
CA SER A 400 -41.87 -5.79 -8.07
C SER A 400 -41.86 -5.38 -9.55
N SER A 401 -41.16 -4.29 -9.89
CA SER A 401 -40.97 -3.86 -11.27
C SER A 401 -40.18 -4.89 -12.08
N ARG A 402 -39.12 -5.45 -11.50
CA ARG A 402 -38.32 -6.48 -12.17
C ARG A 402 -39.10 -7.77 -12.41
N LEU A 403 -39.82 -8.26 -11.40
CA LEU A 403 -40.65 -9.48 -11.52
C LEU A 403 -41.70 -9.34 -12.64
N LYS A 404 -42.33 -8.16 -12.78
CA LYS A 404 -43.27 -7.85 -13.89
C LYS A 404 -42.58 -7.93 -15.25
N LEU A 405 -41.37 -7.38 -15.39
CA LEU A 405 -40.61 -7.45 -16.64
C LEU A 405 -40.22 -8.88 -17.00
N LEU A 406 -39.84 -9.70 -16.02
CA LEU A 406 -39.48 -11.10 -16.24
C LEU A 406 -40.69 -11.96 -16.63
N SER A 407 -41.89 -11.69 -16.08
CA SER A 407 -43.11 -12.39 -16.47
C SER A 407 -43.58 -12.02 -17.88
N GLN A 408 -43.50 -10.75 -18.28
CA GLN A 408 -43.83 -10.29 -19.64
C GLN A 408 -42.90 -10.86 -20.72
N LYS A 409 -41.59 -10.99 -20.43
CA LYS A 409 -40.63 -11.67 -21.34
C LYS A 409 -40.91 -13.16 -21.51
N LYS A 410 -41.49 -13.83 -20.50
CA LYS A 410 -41.91 -15.24 -20.61
C LYS A 410 -43.19 -15.39 -21.46
N CYS A 411 -44.16 -14.48 -21.33
CA CYS A 411 -45.38 -14.47 -22.17
C CYS A 411 -45.04 -14.25 -23.65
N SER A 412 -44.25 -13.23 -23.97
CA SER A 412 -43.86 -12.90 -25.35
C SER A 412 -42.98 -13.98 -26.02
N LYS A 413 -42.19 -14.75 -25.26
CA LYS A 413 -41.45 -15.93 -25.79
C LYS A 413 -42.35 -17.16 -26.02
N LYS A 414 -43.44 -17.32 -25.25
CA LYS A 414 -44.44 -18.38 -25.49
C LYS A 414 -45.26 -18.08 -26.74
N GLU A 415 -45.76 -16.85 -26.88
CA GLU A 415 -46.51 -16.42 -28.07
C GLU A 415 -45.69 -16.50 -29.37
N ARG A 416 -44.37 -16.27 -29.32
CA ARG A 416 -43.49 -16.47 -30.49
C ARG A 416 -43.22 -17.93 -30.85
N LYS A 417 -43.35 -18.87 -29.90
CA LYS A 417 -43.22 -20.32 -30.18
C LYS A 417 -44.53 -20.91 -30.70
N ASP A 418 -45.67 -20.38 -30.24
CA ASP A 418 -46.99 -20.83 -30.70
C ASP A 418 -47.33 -20.30 -32.10
N ASN A 419 -46.69 -19.20 -32.55
CA ASN A 419 -46.81 -18.65 -33.91
C ASN A 419 -45.76 -19.19 -34.92
N SER A 420 -44.96 -20.21 -34.54
CA SER A 420 -43.94 -20.83 -35.42
C SER A 420 -44.19 -22.31 -35.72
N ASN A 421 -45.42 -22.80 -35.50
CA ASN A 421 -45.85 -24.13 -35.94
C ASN A 421 -46.78 -24.04 -37.14
#